data_AF-A0A9P5ZX26-F1
#
_entry.id   AF-A0A9P5ZX26-F1
#
_cell.length_a   1.000
_cell.length_b   1.000
_cell.length_c   1.000
_cell.angle_alpha   90.00
_cell.angle_beta   90.00
_cell.angle_gamma   90.00
#
_symmetry.space_group_name_H-M   'P 1'
#
loop_
_entity.id
_entity.type
_entity.pdbx_description
1 polymer ?
#
loop_
_entity_poly.entity_id
_entity_poly.type
_entity_poly.pdbx_seq_one_letter_code
_entity_poly.pdbx_strand_id
1 'polypeptide(L)'
;MEEFPALPGFYKTLFLHIEPFSTVLPAVMIWFSHGASWFHNELIPPFGSEASTPFDARTKMAIWQLGNCYFLLSLLSSLVFRTVRAALKGNPAAQEQILGASFLAMAIADVTHIVASIICLPGDLRLNPASWNATTHGNITFVIFLCAARVAWFLGVGRTRYYYGHRQLKSA
;
A
#
# COMPACT_ATOMS: atom_id res chain seq x y z
N MET A 1 7.61 21.40 -16.25
CA MET A 1 7.37 20.33 -15.26
C MET A 1 5.86 20.25 -15.08
N GLU A 2 5.18 19.20 -15.54
CA GLU A 2 3.71 19.16 -15.44
C GLU A 2 3.28 19.19 -13.98
N GLU A 3 2.54 20.24 -13.61
CA GLU A 3 2.01 20.46 -12.28
C GLU A 3 1.10 19.29 -11.88
N PHE A 4 1.31 18.73 -10.68
CA PHE A 4 0.35 17.82 -10.06
C PHE A 4 0.03 18.38 -8.67
N PRO A 5 -0.77 19.47 -8.59
CA PRO A 5 -0.94 20.23 -7.36
C PRO A 5 -1.46 19.38 -6.20
N ALA A 6 -2.30 18.38 -6.51
CA ALA A 6 -2.87 17.49 -5.51
C ALA A 6 -1.90 16.41 -5.01
N LEU A 7 -0.73 16.24 -5.60
CA LEU A 7 0.24 15.23 -5.17
C LEU A 7 1.67 15.71 -5.49
N PRO A 8 2.18 16.73 -4.76
CA PRO A 8 3.46 17.37 -5.06
C PRO A 8 4.64 16.67 -4.38
N GLY A 9 5.84 16.89 -4.92
CA GLY A 9 7.12 16.57 -4.26
C GLY A 9 7.23 15.13 -3.74
N PHE A 10 7.44 14.99 -2.43
CA PHE A 10 7.59 13.72 -1.73
C PHE A 10 6.44 12.74 -2.01
N TYR A 11 5.19 13.21 -1.93
CA TYR A 11 4.02 12.36 -2.12
C TYR A 11 3.99 11.76 -3.53
N LYS A 12 4.48 12.50 -4.53
CA LYS A 12 4.58 12.03 -5.92
C LYS A 12 5.51 10.85 -6.04
N THR A 13 6.70 10.97 -5.48
CA THR A 13 7.67 9.88 -5.50
C THR A 13 7.13 8.67 -4.74
N LEU A 14 6.53 8.89 -3.58
CA LEU A 14 6.01 7.82 -2.74
C LEU A 14 4.85 7.08 -3.40
N PHE A 15 3.74 7.77 -3.69
CA PHE A 15 2.49 7.13 -4.09
C PHE A 15 2.39 6.83 -5.59
N LEU A 16 3.19 7.50 -6.43
CA LEU A 16 3.15 7.27 -7.88
C LEU A 16 4.21 6.26 -8.36
N HIS A 17 5.23 5.99 -7.54
CA HIS A 17 6.36 5.14 -7.91
C HIS A 17 6.70 4.10 -6.84
N ILE A 18 7.05 4.52 -5.62
CA ILE A 18 7.54 3.59 -4.59
C ILE A 18 6.46 2.60 -4.15
N GLU A 19 5.26 3.08 -3.82
CA GLU A 19 4.16 2.23 -3.40
C GLU A 19 3.72 1.25 -4.50
N PRO A 20 3.42 1.68 -5.74
CA PRO A 20 3.09 0.74 -6.80
C PRO A 20 4.18 -0.30 -7.06
N PHE A 21 5.45 0.09 -6.94
CA PHE A 21 6.56 -0.84 -7.08
C PHE A 21 6.61 -1.85 -5.92
N SER A 22 6.45 -1.39 -4.69
CA SER A 22 6.42 -2.28 -3.51
C SER A 22 5.26 -3.27 -3.54
N THR A 23 4.11 -2.87 -4.10
CA THR A 23 2.92 -3.71 -4.20
C THR A 23 2.97 -4.65 -5.40
N VAL A 24 3.67 -4.32 -6.49
CA VAL A 24 3.82 -5.26 -7.62
C VAL A 24 4.81 -6.38 -7.31
N LEU A 25 5.81 -6.12 -6.46
CA LEU A 25 6.93 -7.03 -6.22
C LEU A 25 6.47 -8.40 -5.66
N PRO A 26 5.62 -8.49 -4.62
CA PRO A 26 5.06 -9.76 -4.16
C PRO A 26 4.36 -10.56 -5.25
N ALA A 27 3.56 -9.90 -6.10
CA ALA A 27 2.83 -10.56 -7.19
C ALA A 27 3.80 -11.20 -8.20
N VAL A 28 4.84 -10.45 -8.59
CA VAL A 28 5.90 -10.95 -9.48
C VAL A 28 6.64 -12.12 -8.84
N MET A 29 6.93 -12.04 -7.54
CA MET A 29 7.64 -13.11 -6.83
C MET A 29 6.84 -14.40 -6.72
N ILE A 30 5.54 -14.29 -6.44
CA ILE A 30 4.61 -15.42 -6.35
C ILE A 30 4.43 -16.10 -7.71
N TRP A 31 4.32 -15.34 -8.80
CA TRP A 31 3.98 -15.91 -10.11
C TRP A 31 5.17 -16.38 -10.93
N PHE A 32 6.31 -15.69 -10.84
CA PHE A 32 7.40 -15.89 -11.80
C PHE A 32 8.74 -16.33 -11.21
N SER A 33 9.05 -16.03 -9.95
CA SER A 33 10.39 -16.34 -9.41
C SER A 33 10.43 -17.45 -8.37
N HIS A 34 9.66 -17.36 -7.28
CA HIS A 34 9.81 -18.27 -6.14
C HIS A 34 8.57 -19.13 -5.86
N GLY A 35 7.39 -18.73 -6.36
CA GLY A 35 6.16 -19.49 -6.19
C GLY A 35 5.41 -19.20 -4.90
N ALA A 36 4.23 -19.78 -4.78
CA ALA A 36 3.31 -19.55 -3.65
C ALA A 36 3.78 -20.15 -2.32
N SER A 37 4.47 -21.30 -2.34
CA SER A 37 4.99 -21.95 -1.13
C SER A 37 6.09 -21.12 -0.47
N TRP A 38 6.97 -20.52 -1.28
CA TRP A 38 7.99 -19.62 -0.77
C TRP A 38 7.37 -18.40 -0.10
N PHE A 39 6.43 -17.72 -0.78
CA PHE A 39 5.80 -16.53 -0.22
C PHE A 39 4.99 -16.85 1.05
N HIS A 40 4.32 -18.00 1.10
CA HIS A 40 3.63 -18.47 2.29
C HIS A 40 4.57 -18.56 3.50
N ASN A 41 5.75 -19.15 3.33
CA ASN A 41 6.73 -19.28 4.42
C ASN A 41 7.33 -17.92 4.81
N GLU A 42 7.43 -16.98 3.87
CA GLU A 42 7.91 -15.63 4.18
C GLU A 42 6.89 -14.79 4.97
N LEU A 43 5.62 -15.19 5.09
CA LEU A 43 4.62 -14.45 5.88
C LEU A 43 4.92 -14.43 7.38
N ILE A 44 5.65 -15.44 7.90
CA ILE A 44 6.01 -15.55 9.32
C ILE A 44 7.48 -16.04 9.43
N PRO A 45 8.36 -15.30 10.14
CA PRO A 45 9.72 -15.77 10.44
C PRO A 45 9.73 -17.10 11.25
N PRO A 46 10.79 -17.95 11.19
CA PRO A 46 12.16 -17.65 10.78
C PRO A 46 12.52 -18.06 9.34
N PHE A 47 13.64 -17.52 8.83
CA PHE A 47 14.17 -17.85 7.50
C PHE A 47 14.44 -19.35 7.33
N GLY A 48 13.90 -19.92 6.25
CA GLY A 48 14.56 -21.01 5.52
C GLY A 48 14.57 -22.42 6.14
N SER A 49 13.73 -22.78 7.12
CA SER A 49 13.82 -24.15 7.66
C SER A 49 12.55 -24.71 8.27
N GLU A 50 11.53 -24.98 7.45
CA GLU A 50 10.74 -26.20 7.64
C GLU A 50 10.44 -26.80 6.27
N ALA A 51 10.71 -28.10 6.12
CA ALA A 51 10.41 -28.84 4.89
C ALA A 51 8.99 -28.51 4.45
N SER A 52 8.85 -28.00 3.22
CA SER A 52 7.59 -27.62 2.60
C SER A 52 6.57 -28.74 2.81
N THR A 53 5.74 -28.63 3.84
CA THR A 53 4.60 -29.52 3.99
C THR A 53 3.79 -29.37 2.71
N PRO A 54 3.30 -30.48 2.12
CA PRO A 54 2.57 -30.42 0.87
C PRO A 54 1.46 -29.38 0.97
N PHE A 55 1.63 -28.34 0.18
CA PHE A 55 0.82 -27.15 0.21
C PHE A 55 -0.57 -27.50 -0.32
N ASP A 56 -1.60 -27.45 0.52
CA ASP A 56 -2.96 -27.76 0.09
C ASP A 56 -3.41 -26.79 -1.02
N ALA A 57 -4.24 -27.29 -1.93
CA ALA A 57 -4.73 -26.53 -3.08
C ALA A 57 -5.45 -25.24 -2.66
N ARG A 58 -6.11 -25.24 -1.48
CA ARG A 58 -6.80 -24.06 -0.94
C ARG A 58 -5.81 -22.97 -0.54
N THR A 59 -4.74 -23.32 0.16
CA THR A 59 -3.70 -22.35 0.54
C THR A 59 -2.98 -21.81 -0.69
N LYS A 60 -2.77 -22.65 -1.71
CA LYS A 60 -2.22 -22.20 -3.00
C LYS A 60 -3.09 -21.18 -3.68
N MET A 61 -4.39 -21.45 -3.77
CA MET A 61 -5.33 -20.52 -4.35
C MET A 61 -5.33 -19.19 -3.58
N ALA A 62 -5.33 -19.23 -2.25
CA ALA A 62 -5.32 -18.04 -1.41
C ALA A 62 -4.07 -17.16 -1.64
N ILE A 63 -2.87 -17.74 -1.71
CA ILE A 63 -1.63 -16.99 -1.98
C ILE A 63 -1.61 -16.43 -3.42
N TRP A 64 -2.11 -17.17 -4.40
CA TRP A 64 -2.23 -16.66 -5.78
C TRP A 64 -3.20 -15.48 -5.89
N GLN A 65 -4.34 -15.57 -5.19
CA GLN A 65 -5.31 -14.48 -5.12
C GLN A 65 -4.74 -13.27 -4.38
N LEU A 66 -3.97 -13.48 -3.30
CA LEU A 66 -3.25 -12.42 -2.61
C LEU A 66 -2.26 -11.71 -3.54
N GLY A 67 -1.48 -12.45 -4.32
CA GLY A 67 -0.63 -11.88 -5.37
C GLY A 67 -1.42 -11.05 -6.38
N ASN A 68 -2.61 -11.51 -6.77
CA ASN A 68 -3.48 -10.74 -7.67
C ASN A 68 -4.00 -9.44 -7.05
N CYS A 69 -4.37 -9.45 -5.77
CA CYS A 69 -4.76 -8.25 -5.04
C CYS A 69 -3.63 -7.22 -4.95
N TYR A 70 -2.40 -7.67 -4.70
CA TYR A 70 -1.21 -6.82 -4.70
C TYR A 70 -0.93 -6.20 -6.07
N PHE A 71 -1.05 -6.98 -7.14
CA PHE A 71 -0.94 -6.49 -8.51
C PHE A 71 -2.03 -5.46 -8.85
N LEU A 72 -3.29 -5.73 -8.47
CA LEU A 72 -4.40 -4.81 -8.67
C LEU A 72 -4.16 -3.48 -7.95
N LEU A 73 -3.67 -3.50 -6.71
CA LEU A 73 -3.35 -2.28 -5.96
C LEU A 73 -2.25 -1.47 -6.67
N SER A 74 -1.23 -2.13 -7.20
CA SER A 74 -0.18 -1.49 -8.01
C SER A 74 -0.75 -0.81 -9.25
N LEU A 75 -1.68 -1.48 -9.96
CA LEU A 75 -2.34 -0.91 -11.13
C LEU A 75 -3.23 0.28 -10.77
N LEU A 76 -3.97 0.21 -9.66
CA LEU A 76 -4.81 1.33 -9.20
C LEU A 76 -3.94 2.55 -8.87
N SER A 77 -2.94 2.41 -8.00
CA SER A 77 -2.04 3.52 -7.65
C SER A 77 -1.21 4.00 -8.85
N SER A 78 -0.89 3.11 -9.81
CA SER A 78 -0.15 3.50 -11.02
C SER A 78 -1.02 4.22 -12.04
N LEU A 79 -2.11 3.61 -12.47
CA LEU A 79 -2.91 4.08 -13.60
C LEU A 79 -3.90 5.14 -13.17
N VAL A 80 -4.65 4.93 -12.08
CA VAL A 80 -5.72 5.86 -11.66
C VAL A 80 -5.12 7.22 -11.31
N PHE A 81 -4.03 7.26 -10.55
CA PHE A 81 -3.41 8.53 -10.15
C PHE A 81 -2.82 9.28 -11.34
N ARG A 82 -2.23 8.57 -12.32
CA ARG A 82 -1.77 9.17 -13.58
C ARG A 82 -2.93 9.70 -14.40
N THR A 83 -4.05 8.99 -14.45
CA THR A 83 -5.27 9.44 -15.12
C THR A 83 -5.86 10.67 -14.45
N VAL A 84 -5.95 10.71 -13.11
CA VAL A 84 -6.40 11.90 -12.37
C VAL A 84 -5.55 13.11 -12.71
N ARG A 85 -4.22 12.95 -12.71
CA ARG A 85 -3.28 14.01 -13.10
C ARG A 85 -3.52 14.47 -14.54
N ALA A 86 -3.73 13.55 -15.46
CA ALA A 86 -3.89 13.87 -16.88
C ALA A 86 -5.25 14.49 -17.22
N ALA A 87 -6.33 13.96 -16.65
CA ALA A 87 -7.71 14.35 -16.98
C ALA A 87 -8.18 15.62 -16.25
N LEU A 88 -7.64 15.92 -15.06
CA LEU A 88 -8.13 17.01 -14.21
C LEU A 88 -7.10 18.14 -14.05
N LYS A 89 -6.22 18.38 -15.02
CA LYS A 89 -5.12 19.38 -14.92
C LYS A 89 -5.56 20.77 -14.45
N GLY A 90 -6.75 21.23 -14.86
CA GLY A 90 -7.30 22.54 -14.48
C GLY A 90 -8.17 22.56 -13.22
N ASN A 91 -8.37 21.42 -12.54
CA ASN A 91 -9.24 21.33 -11.37
C ASN A 91 -8.52 20.65 -10.19
N PRO A 92 -7.67 21.38 -9.45
CA PRO A 92 -6.89 20.82 -8.35
C PRO A 92 -7.77 20.35 -7.18
N ALA A 93 -8.95 20.96 -6.98
CA ALA A 93 -9.91 20.52 -5.97
C ALA A 93 -10.49 19.14 -6.30
N ALA A 94 -10.90 18.89 -7.56
CA ALA A 94 -11.38 17.58 -7.98
C ALA A 94 -10.27 16.51 -7.95
N GLN A 95 -9.03 16.88 -8.33
CA GLN A 95 -7.88 15.98 -8.17
C GLN A 95 -7.72 15.55 -6.71
N GLU A 96 -7.71 16.51 -5.79
CA GLU A 96 -7.56 16.25 -4.37
C GLU A 96 -8.72 15.42 -3.81
N GLN A 97 -9.95 15.68 -4.23
CA GLN A 97 -11.11 14.92 -3.79
C GLN A 97 -11.02 13.44 -4.19
N ILE A 98 -10.65 13.14 -5.44
CA ILE A 98 -10.51 11.76 -5.92
C ILE A 98 -9.32 11.07 -5.24
N LEU A 99 -8.16 11.72 -5.18
CA LEU A 99 -6.98 11.16 -4.51
C LEU A 99 -7.22 10.96 -3.02
N GLY A 100 -7.93 11.88 -2.37
CA GLY A 100 -8.31 11.76 -0.97
C GLY A 100 -9.27 10.60 -0.73
N ALA A 101 -10.26 10.38 -1.60
CA ALA A 101 -11.10 9.19 -1.50
C ALA A 101 -10.27 7.89 -1.62
N SER A 102 -9.32 7.84 -2.55
CA SER A 102 -8.42 6.70 -2.70
C SER A 102 -7.49 6.53 -1.48
N PHE A 103 -6.91 7.61 -0.97
CA PHE A 103 -6.06 7.56 0.22
C PHE A 103 -6.82 7.18 1.48
N LEU A 104 -8.08 7.59 1.61
CA LEU A 104 -8.92 7.17 2.73
C LEU A 104 -9.16 5.65 2.68
N ALA A 105 -9.56 5.13 1.52
CA ALA A 105 -9.78 3.70 1.34
C ALA A 105 -8.50 2.89 1.63
N MET A 106 -7.35 3.36 1.14
CA MET A 106 -6.07 2.69 1.42
C MET A 106 -5.62 2.84 2.86
N ALA A 107 -5.85 3.98 3.53
CA ALA A 107 -5.50 4.15 4.94
C ALA A 107 -6.32 3.19 5.84
N ILE A 108 -7.59 2.96 5.51
CA ILE A 108 -8.41 1.95 6.19
C ILE A 108 -7.80 0.56 5.96
N ALA A 109 -7.47 0.24 4.70
CA ALA A 109 -6.84 -1.03 4.36
C ALA A 109 -5.51 -1.22 5.10
N ASP A 110 -4.65 -0.20 5.17
CA ASP A 110 -3.38 -0.22 5.89
C ASP A 110 -3.57 -0.62 7.36
N VAL A 111 -4.48 0.05 8.06
CA VAL A 111 -4.76 -0.21 9.48
C VAL A 111 -5.25 -1.65 9.66
N THR A 112 -6.21 -2.08 8.84
CA THR A 112 -6.71 -3.46 8.93
C THR A 112 -5.63 -4.50 8.62
N HIS A 113 -4.74 -4.21 7.66
CA HIS A 113 -3.63 -5.07 7.29
C HIS A 113 -2.59 -5.18 8.41
N ILE A 114 -2.15 -4.04 8.96
CA ILE A 114 -1.21 -3.99 10.10
C ILE A 114 -1.76 -4.79 11.28
N VAL A 115 -3.03 -4.57 11.65
CA VAL A 115 -3.68 -5.26 12.77
C VAL A 115 -3.72 -6.77 12.50
N ALA A 116 -4.15 -7.20 11.31
CA ALA A 116 -4.19 -8.61 10.95
C ALA A 116 -2.78 -9.25 10.99
N SER A 117 -1.76 -8.58 10.45
CA SER A 117 -0.38 -9.06 10.48
C SER A 117 0.12 -9.23 11.92
N ILE A 118 -0.08 -8.24 12.79
CA ILE A 118 0.38 -8.32 14.18
C ILE A 118 -0.37 -9.41 14.97
N ILE A 119 -1.68 -9.56 14.79
CA ILE A 119 -2.48 -10.58 15.50
C ILE A 119 -2.11 -12.00 15.04
N CYS A 120 -1.67 -12.19 13.80
CA CYS A 120 -1.26 -13.49 13.29
C CYS A 120 0.21 -13.85 13.58
N LEU A 121 1.06 -12.88 13.92
CA LEU A 121 2.45 -13.16 14.31
C LEU A 121 2.51 -13.95 15.64
N PRO A 122 3.43 -14.90 15.82
CA PRO A 122 3.76 -15.50 17.11
C PRO A 122 4.14 -14.42 18.16
N GLY A 123 3.77 -14.64 19.42
CA GLY A 123 3.88 -13.61 20.48
C GLY A 123 5.32 -13.16 20.77
N ASP A 124 6.27 -14.07 20.65
CA ASP A 124 7.71 -13.83 20.74
C ASP A 124 8.24 -12.94 19.59
N LEU A 125 7.71 -13.12 18.38
CA LEU A 125 8.08 -12.30 17.22
C LEU A 125 7.41 -10.92 17.23
N ARG A 126 6.19 -10.77 17.77
CA ARG A 126 5.48 -9.47 17.83
C ARG A 126 6.29 -8.38 18.52
N LEU A 127 7.02 -8.74 19.57
CA LEU A 127 7.76 -7.80 20.42
C LEU A 127 9.25 -7.69 20.02
N ASN A 128 9.68 -8.40 18.98
CA ASN A 128 11.05 -8.39 18.51
C ASN A 128 11.15 -8.02 17.02
N PRO A 129 10.95 -6.74 16.64
CA PRO A 129 11.03 -6.31 15.25
C PRO A 129 12.38 -6.57 14.58
N ALA A 130 13.47 -6.70 15.36
CA ALA A 130 14.79 -7.00 14.82
C ALA A 130 14.91 -8.43 14.26
N SER A 131 13.97 -9.32 14.60
CA SER A 131 13.91 -10.70 14.10
C SER A 131 13.07 -10.85 12.82
N TRP A 132 12.44 -9.77 12.35
CA TRP A 132 11.54 -9.83 11.21
C TRP A 132 12.29 -9.98 9.89
N ASN A 133 11.74 -10.77 8.98
CA ASN A 133 12.22 -10.85 7.59
C ASN A 133 11.71 -9.65 6.76
N ALA A 134 12.19 -9.56 5.52
CA ALA A 134 11.82 -8.49 4.61
C ALA A 134 10.30 -8.43 4.36
N THR A 135 9.64 -9.56 4.23
CA THR A 135 8.19 -9.65 4.01
C THR A 135 7.40 -9.15 5.21
N THR A 136 7.80 -9.50 6.43
CA THR A 136 7.18 -9.03 7.66
C THR A 136 7.38 -7.52 7.85
N HIS A 137 8.59 -7.00 7.59
CA HIS A 137 8.83 -5.56 7.56
C HIS A 137 8.01 -4.87 6.47
N GLY A 138 7.85 -5.48 5.31
CA GLY A 138 7.00 -5.00 4.22
C GLY A 138 5.53 -4.88 4.67
N ASN A 139 4.99 -5.91 5.31
CA ASN A 139 3.59 -5.96 5.74
C ASN A 139 3.29 -5.04 6.93
N ILE A 140 4.25 -4.83 7.84
CA ILE A 140 4.02 -4.07 9.08
C ILE A 140 4.72 -2.71 9.02
N THR A 141 6.06 -2.69 8.99
CA THR A 141 6.84 -1.45 9.12
C THR A 141 6.60 -0.50 7.95
N PHE A 142 6.63 -1.02 6.73
CA PHE A 142 6.45 -0.22 5.53
C PHE A 142 4.99 0.25 5.37
N VAL A 143 4.01 -0.59 5.70
CA VAL A 143 2.59 -0.17 5.71
C VAL A 143 2.30 0.88 6.79
N ILE A 144 2.92 0.79 7.98
CA ILE A 144 2.85 1.86 9.00
C ILE A 144 3.37 3.18 8.43
N PHE A 145 4.51 3.16 7.73
CA PHE A 145 5.08 4.34 7.08
C PHE A 145 4.14 4.91 6.01
N LEU A 146 3.55 4.07 5.15
CA LEU A 146 2.60 4.52 4.14
C LEU A 146 1.33 5.12 4.76
N CYS A 147 0.78 4.48 5.80
CA CYS A 147 -0.37 4.99 6.55
C CYS A 147 -0.06 6.35 7.17
N ALA A 148 1.11 6.51 7.81
CA ALA A 148 1.54 7.78 8.38
C ALA A 148 1.68 8.87 7.30
N ALA A 149 2.23 8.53 6.13
CA ALA A 149 2.31 9.46 5.00
C ALA A 149 0.93 9.87 4.47
N ARG A 150 -0.05 8.95 4.42
CA ARG A 150 -1.45 9.28 4.06
C ARG A 150 -2.09 10.22 5.07
N VAL A 151 -1.91 9.96 6.37
CA VAL A 151 -2.40 10.86 7.44
C VAL A 151 -1.76 12.25 7.30
N ALA A 152 -0.45 12.32 7.09
CA ALA A 152 0.25 13.59 6.86
C ALA A 152 -0.28 14.34 5.63
N TRP A 153 -0.62 13.61 4.56
CA TRP A 153 -1.23 14.19 3.36
C TRP A 153 -2.59 14.83 3.66
N PHE A 154 -3.46 14.16 4.42
CA PHE A 154 -4.76 14.73 4.83
C PHE A 154 -4.61 15.95 5.74
N LEU A 155 -3.61 15.94 6.62
CA LEU A 155 -3.27 17.09 7.47
C LEU A 155 -2.68 18.27 6.67
N GLY A 156 -2.31 18.06 5.41
CA GLY A 156 -1.75 19.10 4.54
C GLY A 156 -0.25 19.34 4.75
N VAL A 157 0.47 18.40 5.38
CA VAL A 157 1.91 18.54 5.63
C VAL A 157 2.67 18.57 4.30
N GLY A 158 3.41 19.64 4.02
CA GLY A 158 4.24 19.76 2.80
C GLY A 158 3.47 19.90 1.47
N ARG A 159 2.19 20.30 1.51
CA ARG A 159 1.34 20.52 0.33
C ARG A 159 0.32 21.64 0.55
N THR A 160 -0.14 22.25 -0.54
CA THR A 160 -1.33 23.10 -0.52
C THR A 160 -2.58 22.23 -0.60
N ARG A 161 -3.60 22.55 0.20
CA ARG A 161 -4.94 21.95 0.13
C ARG A 161 -5.86 22.84 -0.70
N TYR A 162 -6.69 22.23 -1.53
CA TYR A 162 -7.63 22.83 -2.48
C TYR A 162 -9.08 22.40 -2.21
N TYR A 163 -9.30 21.25 -1.57
CA TYR A 163 -10.60 20.69 -1.20
C TYR A 163 -10.74 20.48 0.31
N TYR A 164 -9.86 19.67 0.90
CA TYR A 164 -9.92 19.38 2.34
C TYR A 164 -9.54 20.61 3.17
N GLY A 165 -10.28 20.85 4.25
CA GLY A 165 -10.04 21.98 5.15
C GLY A 165 -10.58 23.33 4.68
N HIS A 166 -11.16 23.42 3.49
CA HIS A 166 -11.87 24.62 3.02
C HIS A 166 -13.37 24.47 3.31
N ARG A 167 -13.96 25.39 4.09
CA ARG A 167 -15.42 25.48 4.18
C ARG A 167 -15.92 25.96 2.82
N GLN A 168 -16.72 25.15 2.14
CA GLN A 168 -17.49 25.65 1.01
C GLN A 168 -18.52 26.63 1.58
N LEU A 169 -18.27 27.92 1.37
CA LEU A 169 -19.31 28.93 1.57
C LEU A 169 -20.43 28.56 0.60
N LYS A 170 -21.57 28.11 1.14
CA LYS A 170 -22.78 27.94 0.33
C LYS A 170 -23.09 29.31 -0.24
N SER A 171 -22.88 29.48 -1.54
CA SER A 171 -23.49 30.58 -2.28
C SER A 171 -25.00 30.39 -2.18
N ALA A 172 -25.64 31.30 -1.44
CA ALA A 172 -27.09 31.43 -1.36
C ALA A 172 -27.66 31.84 -2.71
#